data_AF-A0A7S1FNF0-F1
#
_entry.id   AF-A0A7S1FNF0-F1
#
_cell.length_a   1.000
_cell.length_b   1.000
_cell.length_c   1.000
_cell.angle_alpha   90.00
_cell.angle_beta   90.00
_cell.angle_gamma   90.00
#
_symmetry.space_group_name_H-M   'P 1'
#
loop_
_entity.id
_entity.type
_entity.pdbx_description
1 polymer ?
#
loop_
_entity_poly.entity_id
_entity_poly.type
_entity_poly.pdbx_seq_one_letter_code
_entity_poly.pdbx_strand_id
1 'polypeptide(L)'
;KIEIDNKNDASNNVASEKNNNVNFLDEFIQSKYPLRIPASSVASVTGFNPYFLPSLAEKFLYDYVYQGALGRELMQRDAKALGLRLVSDEEKIDEILNRTGMESIKKTFKIAAAISKGEHVPLTLSGANQVKEQVDAELNKALKRKEICKLDLKFIRETGRGYVDTGFGTANEDDALNVYEKIIGEKVRERNSEVRSWNFFRDDGKDLKSKVDIFRRKKRDRSNDSSDGVINKKKKSKLREKPDQMAQIKFCILGSVDGVRDELCFASPSGNDEDYDDGWYVRPVVIECKHRMRLIKGRVPPLYDQIQTVVYCHMFQTEVADIVQVYRTGKEDEKKCDNSKNEKVYKEGSHTGVNCLVNNTVSIPSKKHSNDETFIESEISLRCKSVHKMKKSHDGVQIDVTRVSLNDDVMQHGENWHKVVLPRLESFVDAVHSLRLDNVRRRRLLLALATDDKETARGIIVEECLWLIDCYSNFGYGIE
;
A
#
# COMPACT_ATOMS: atom_id res chain seq x y z
N LYS A 1 -7.03 -11.99 14.75
CA LYS A 1 -7.24 -13.40 14.33
C LYS A 1 -8.31 -14.07 15.17
N ILE A 2 -8.81 -15.24 14.74
CA ILE A 2 -9.94 -15.92 15.37
C ILE A 2 -9.59 -17.38 15.61
N GLU A 3 -9.94 -17.88 16.79
CA GLU A 3 -9.74 -19.27 17.19
C GLU A 3 -11.07 -19.85 17.69
N ILE A 4 -11.30 -21.13 17.43
CA ILE A 4 -12.47 -21.84 17.98
C ILE A 4 -12.23 -22.00 19.48
N ASP A 5 -13.17 -21.49 20.29
CA ASP A 5 -13.06 -21.65 21.73
C ASP A 5 -13.45 -23.07 22.12
N ASN A 6 -12.47 -23.84 22.62
CA ASN A 6 -12.71 -25.19 23.13
C ASN A 6 -13.12 -25.21 24.61
N LYS A 7 -13.29 -24.05 25.26
CA LYS A 7 -13.64 -23.95 26.67
C LYS A 7 -15.02 -23.30 26.85
N ASN A 8 -16.02 -24.11 27.19
CA ASN A 8 -17.31 -23.64 27.67
C ASN A 8 -17.20 -23.17 29.13
N ASP A 9 -16.66 -21.97 29.37
CA ASP A 9 -16.76 -21.32 30.67
C ASP A 9 -17.85 -20.24 30.65
N ALA A 10 -19.05 -20.64 31.10
CA ALA A 10 -20.18 -19.76 31.28
C ALA A 10 -20.04 -18.96 32.59
N SER A 11 -19.50 -17.75 32.52
CA SER A 11 -19.69 -16.74 33.57
C SER A 11 -19.91 -15.35 32.96
N ASN A 12 -21.17 -14.89 33.02
CA ASN A 12 -21.57 -13.55 32.58
C ASN A 12 -21.71 -12.64 33.80
N ASN A 13 -20.86 -11.63 33.89
CA ASN A 13 -21.11 -10.42 34.67
C ASN A 13 -20.56 -9.23 33.89
N VAL A 14 -21.43 -8.47 33.21
CA VAL A 14 -21.06 -7.15 32.66
C VAL A 14 -22.21 -6.18 32.91
N ALA A 15 -21.89 -5.19 33.76
CA ALA A 15 -22.75 -4.13 34.24
C ALA A 15 -23.16 -3.12 33.14
N SER A 16 -24.22 -2.38 33.45
CA SER A 16 -25.02 -1.51 32.59
C SER A 16 -24.38 -0.15 32.28
N GLU A 17 -23.80 0.00 31.08
CA GLU A 17 -23.55 1.28 30.40
C GLU A 17 -24.16 1.30 28.97
N LYS A 18 -25.23 0.53 28.72
CA LYS A 18 -25.62 0.09 27.37
C LYS A 18 -26.55 1.00 26.55
N ASN A 19 -27.21 2.02 27.10
CA ASN A 19 -28.33 2.62 26.34
C ASN A 19 -27.95 3.62 25.24
N ASN A 20 -26.76 4.24 25.25
CA ASN A 20 -26.38 5.20 24.19
C ASN A 20 -25.57 4.57 23.04
N ASN A 21 -24.93 3.41 23.24
CA ASN A 21 -24.08 2.79 22.21
C ASN A 21 -24.85 1.97 21.18
N VAL A 22 -26.05 1.47 21.51
CA VAL A 22 -26.86 0.67 20.58
C VAL A 22 -27.14 1.44 19.29
N ASN A 23 -27.44 2.73 19.38
CA ASN A 23 -27.76 3.54 18.20
C ASN A 23 -26.56 3.68 17.24
N PHE A 24 -25.34 3.93 17.73
CA PHE A 24 -24.17 4.11 16.85
C PHE A 24 -23.77 2.83 16.11
N LEU A 25 -23.90 1.66 16.74
CA LEU A 25 -23.59 0.41 16.06
C LEU A 25 -24.64 0.08 14.99
N ASP A 26 -25.91 0.33 15.28
CA ASP A 26 -26.98 0.14 14.30
C ASP A 26 -26.80 1.09 13.10
N GLU A 27 -26.38 2.34 13.33
CA GLU A 27 -26.00 3.28 12.26
C GLU A 27 -24.78 2.81 11.45
N PHE A 28 -23.79 2.16 12.09
CA PHE A 28 -22.65 1.54 11.40
C PHE A 28 -23.06 0.34 10.54
N ILE A 29 -23.93 -0.52 11.06
CA ILE A 29 -24.53 -1.65 10.33
C ILE A 29 -25.34 -1.13 9.13
N GLN A 30 -26.16 -0.09 9.35
CA GLN A 30 -26.91 0.63 8.31
C GLN A 30 -26.01 1.42 7.35
N SER A 31 -24.69 1.29 7.48
CA SER A 31 -23.70 1.91 6.62
C SER A 31 -23.85 3.44 6.54
N LYS A 32 -24.26 4.12 7.62
CA LYS A 32 -24.27 5.59 7.70
C LYS A 32 -22.88 6.19 7.92
N TYR A 33 -21.90 5.36 8.27
CA TYR A 33 -20.50 5.76 8.40
C TYR A 33 -19.74 5.50 7.09
N PRO A 34 -18.91 6.45 6.62
CA PRO A 34 -18.16 6.25 5.39
C PRO A 34 -17.13 5.14 5.55
N LEU A 35 -17.01 4.31 4.52
CA LEU A 35 -15.90 3.37 4.43
C LEU A 35 -14.58 4.12 4.18
N ARG A 36 -13.54 3.82 4.95
CA ARG A 36 -12.22 4.46 4.81
C ARG A 36 -11.28 3.52 4.07
N ILE A 37 -10.73 3.94 2.94
CA ILE A 37 -9.86 3.11 2.12
C ILE A 37 -8.48 3.78 2.06
N PRO A 38 -7.40 3.14 2.55
CA PRO A 38 -6.06 3.69 2.36
C PRO A 38 -5.72 3.80 0.87
N ALA A 39 -5.08 4.89 0.44
CA ALA A 39 -4.63 5.09 -0.94
C ALA A 39 -3.76 3.91 -1.42
N SER A 40 -2.87 3.42 -0.55
CA SER A 40 -2.02 2.24 -0.78
C SER A 40 -2.79 0.92 -0.95
N SER A 41 -4.07 0.89 -0.55
CA SER A 41 -4.95 -0.27 -0.68
C SER A 41 -5.89 -0.19 -1.86
N VAL A 42 -5.98 0.94 -2.57
CA VAL A 42 -6.91 1.10 -3.70
C VAL A 42 -6.66 0.04 -4.77
N ALA A 43 -5.42 -0.13 -5.22
CA ALA A 43 -5.06 -1.18 -6.18
C ALA A 43 -5.47 -2.58 -5.72
N SER A 44 -5.35 -2.86 -4.42
CA SER A 44 -5.71 -4.14 -3.82
C SER A 44 -7.22 -4.40 -3.84
N VAL A 45 -8.03 -3.42 -3.44
CA VAL A 45 -9.49 -3.55 -3.38
C VAL A 45 -10.17 -3.41 -4.74
N THR A 46 -9.44 -3.03 -5.78
CA THR A 46 -9.91 -3.01 -7.17
C THR A 46 -9.30 -4.11 -8.05
N GLY A 47 -8.58 -5.07 -7.44
CA GLY A 47 -8.07 -6.27 -8.12
C GLY A 47 -6.79 -6.09 -8.95
N PHE A 48 -6.05 -4.99 -8.77
CA PHE A 48 -4.79 -4.69 -9.45
C PHE A 48 -3.53 -4.98 -8.61
N ASN A 49 -3.68 -5.66 -7.47
CA ASN A 49 -2.55 -6.15 -6.67
C ASN A 49 -2.58 -7.69 -6.57
N PRO A 50 -1.75 -8.42 -7.34
CA PRO A 50 -1.78 -9.88 -7.37
C PRO A 50 -1.41 -10.52 -6.04
N TYR A 51 -0.56 -9.86 -5.25
CA TYR A 51 -0.13 -10.37 -3.94
C TYR A 51 -1.22 -10.25 -2.88
N PHE A 52 -2.23 -9.41 -3.12
CA PHE A 52 -3.31 -9.18 -2.18
C PHE A 52 -4.44 -10.21 -2.33
N LEU A 53 -4.73 -10.64 -3.56
CA LEU A 53 -5.87 -11.51 -3.88
C LEU A 53 -5.99 -12.78 -3.01
N PRO A 54 -4.90 -13.50 -2.67
CA PRO A 54 -4.98 -14.66 -1.78
C PRO A 54 -5.46 -14.34 -0.37
N SER A 55 -5.26 -13.10 0.08
CA SER A 55 -5.63 -12.57 1.40
C SER A 55 -6.79 -11.58 1.35
N LEU A 56 -7.37 -11.35 0.16
CA LEU A 56 -8.44 -10.38 -0.05
C LEU A 56 -9.59 -10.67 0.90
N ALA A 57 -9.97 -11.93 1.11
CA ALA A 57 -11.08 -12.27 1.98
C ALA A 57 -10.88 -11.89 3.45
N GLU A 58 -9.68 -12.17 3.96
CA GLU A 58 -9.30 -11.81 5.32
C GLU A 58 -9.35 -10.29 5.52
N LYS A 59 -8.76 -9.56 4.58
CA LYS A 59 -8.70 -8.09 4.64
C LYS A 59 -10.06 -7.45 4.37
N PHE A 60 -10.84 -7.98 3.43
CA PHE A 60 -12.22 -7.55 3.17
C PHE A 60 -13.02 -7.53 4.47
N LEU A 61 -12.96 -8.63 5.22
CA LEU A 61 -13.69 -8.75 6.47
C LEU A 61 -13.12 -7.85 7.58
N TYR A 62 -11.82 -7.96 7.88
CA TYR A 62 -11.24 -7.29 9.05
C TYR A 62 -10.95 -5.81 8.84
N ASP A 63 -10.42 -5.44 7.67
CA ASP A 63 -9.98 -4.06 7.39
C ASP A 63 -11.15 -3.17 6.95
N TYR A 64 -12.22 -3.76 6.38
CA TYR A 64 -13.34 -3.01 5.77
C TYR A 64 -14.71 -3.30 6.40
N VAL A 65 -15.17 -4.55 6.49
CA VAL A 65 -16.49 -4.85 7.09
C VAL A 65 -16.48 -4.48 8.58
N TYR A 66 -15.46 -4.92 9.32
CA TYR A 66 -15.28 -4.62 10.75
C TYR A 66 -14.35 -3.43 11.02
N GLN A 67 -14.35 -2.45 10.12
CA GLN A 67 -13.49 -1.28 10.22
C GLN A 67 -13.77 -0.42 11.47
N GLY A 68 -12.70 -0.06 12.18
CA GLY A 68 -12.75 0.92 13.28
C GLY A 68 -13.30 0.35 14.59
N ALA A 69 -13.64 1.24 15.53
CA ALA A 69 -14.08 0.83 16.87
C ALA A 69 -15.45 0.13 16.86
N LEU A 70 -16.41 0.69 16.12
CA LEU A 70 -17.75 0.09 15.96
C LEU A 70 -17.68 -1.24 15.22
N GLY A 71 -16.87 -1.32 14.16
CA GLY A 71 -16.63 -2.59 13.47
C GLY A 71 -16.01 -3.67 14.37
N ARG A 72 -15.09 -3.32 15.27
CA ARG A 72 -14.57 -4.26 16.29
C ARG A 72 -15.66 -4.73 17.26
N GLU A 73 -16.57 -3.84 17.68
CA GLU A 73 -17.71 -4.24 18.50
C GLU A 73 -18.64 -5.20 17.75
N LEU A 74 -18.91 -4.94 16.47
CA LEU A 74 -19.67 -5.84 15.61
C LEU A 74 -18.99 -7.22 15.50
N MET A 75 -17.67 -7.23 15.28
CA MET A 75 -16.87 -8.46 15.21
C MET A 75 -16.96 -9.26 16.52
N GLN A 76 -16.88 -8.61 17.68
CA GLN A 76 -17.02 -9.27 18.99
C GLN A 76 -18.41 -9.91 19.14
N ARG A 77 -19.47 -9.22 18.71
CA ARG A 77 -20.84 -9.76 18.76
C ARG A 77 -20.98 -10.99 17.87
N ASP A 78 -20.44 -10.94 16.65
CA ASP A 78 -20.53 -12.06 15.70
C ASP A 78 -19.62 -13.22 16.10
N ALA A 79 -18.41 -12.96 16.61
CA ALA A 79 -17.55 -13.99 17.16
C ALA A 79 -18.20 -14.70 18.35
N LYS A 80 -18.78 -13.94 19.29
CA LYS A 80 -19.54 -14.52 20.42
C LYS A 80 -20.71 -15.37 19.95
N ALA A 81 -21.45 -14.93 18.93
CA ALA A 81 -22.57 -15.68 18.37
C ALA A 81 -22.13 -17.01 17.72
N LEU A 82 -20.88 -17.10 17.28
CA LEU A 82 -20.28 -18.29 16.67
C LEU A 82 -19.45 -19.13 17.65
N GLY A 83 -19.34 -18.75 18.93
CA GLY A 83 -18.46 -19.42 19.89
C GLY A 83 -16.97 -19.27 19.55
N LEU A 84 -16.60 -18.16 18.92
CA LEU A 84 -15.24 -17.86 18.49
C LEU A 84 -14.55 -16.92 19.48
N ARG A 85 -13.26 -17.16 19.73
CA ARG A 85 -12.37 -16.31 20.51
C ARG A 85 -11.60 -15.38 19.58
N LEU A 86 -11.68 -14.07 19.82
CA LEU A 86 -10.85 -13.09 19.13
C LEU A 86 -9.50 -12.97 19.83
N VAL A 87 -8.43 -12.99 19.04
CA VAL A 87 -7.04 -12.90 19.51
C VAL A 87 -6.35 -11.80 18.73
N SER A 88 -5.71 -10.84 19.42
CA SER A 88 -4.91 -9.83 18.74
C SER A 88 -3.63 -10.43 18.18
N ASP A 89 -2.97 -9.76 17.23
CA ASP A 89 -1.70 -10.26 16.71
C ASP A 89 -0.63 -10.24 17.80
N GLU A 90 -0.62 -9.20 18.66
CA GLU A 90 0.27 -9.12 19.82
C GLU A 90 0.00 -10.22 20.84
N GLU A 91 -1.27 -10.47 21.17
CA GLU A 91 -1.64 -11.57 22.08
C GLU A 91 -1.21 -12.93 21.51
N LYS A 92 -1.43 -13.15 20.21
CA LYS A 92 -1.01 -14.40 19.55
C LYS A 92 0.50 -14.53 19.51
N ILE A 93 1.22 -13.44 19.25
CA ILE A 93 2.69 -13.40 19.29
C ILE A 93 3.17 -13.71 20.71
N ASP A 94 2.60 -13.08 21.73
CA ASP A 94 2.95 -13.31 23.13
C ASP A 94 2.65 -14.75 23.54
N GLU A 95 1.51 -15.31 23.13
CA GLU A 95 1.17 -16.72 23.38
C GLU A 95 2.20 -17.65 22.76
N ILE A 96 2.60 -17.42 21.51
CA ILE A 96 3.61 -18.24 20.83
C ILE A 96 4.99 -18.07 21.49
N LEU A 97 5.41 -16.84 21.76
CA LEU A 97 6.75 -16.51 22.27
C LEU A 97 6.95 -16.81 23.76
N ASN A 98 5.86 -16.97 24.54
CA ASN A 98 5.93 -17.36 25.95
C ASN A 98 5.89 -18.88 26.15
N ARG A 99 5.81 -19.68 25.08
CA ARG A 99 5.97 -21.14 25.16
C ARG A 99 7.43 -21.48 25.56
N THR A 100 7.61 -22.52 26.37
CA THR A 100 8.92 -22.97 26.84
C THR A 100 9.88 -23.22 25.66
N GLY A 101 11.10 -22.70 25.74
CA GLY A 101 12.14 -22.87 24.69
C GLY A 101 12.22 -21.74 23.65
N MET A 102 11.36 -20.71 23.74
CA MET A 102 11.28 -19.62 22.75
C MET A 102 12.12 -18.36 23.06
N GLU A 103 12.96 -18.36 24.11
CA GLU A 103 13.69 -17.16 24.57
C GLU A 103 14.59 -16.53 23.49
N SER A 104 15.25 -17.34 22.66
CA SER A 104 16.09 -16.83 21.56
C SER A 104 15.26 -16.14 20.47
N ILE A 105 14.10 -16.70 20.13
CA ILE A 105 13.15 -16.10 19.17
C ILE A 105 12.57 -14.83 19.77
N LYS A 106 12.18 -14.83 21.03
CA LYS A 106 11.65 -13.65 21.73
C LYS A 106 12.64 -12.49 21.70
N LYS A 107 13.93 -12.75 21.94
CA LYS A 107 14.99 -11.74 21.86
C LYS A 107 15.15 -11.17 20.45
N THR A 108 15.23 -12.02 19.43
CA THR A 108 15.38 -11.57 18.03
C THR A 108 14.14 -10.85 17.51
N PHE A 109 12.95 -11.31 17.87
CA PHE A 109 11.68 -10.68 17.51
C PHE A 109 11.50 -9.29 18.16
N LYS A 110 11.97 -9.10 19.40
CA LYS A 110 12.01 -7.78 20.04
C LYS A 110 12.85 -6.78 19.27
N ILE A 111 13.96 -7.21 18.66
CA ILE A 111 14.79 -6.34 17.79
C ILE A 111 14.00 -5.93 16.55
N ALA A 112 13.31 -6.88 15.89
CA ALA A 112 12.44 -6.56 14.76
C ALA A 112 11.34 -5.57 15.14
N ALA A 113 10.68 -5.76 16.29
CA ALA A 113 9.65 -4.85 16.80
C ALA A 113 10.21 -3.45 17.14
N ALA A 114 11.41 -3.37 17.73
CA ALA A 114 12.10 -2.12 18.01
C ALA A 114 12.43 -1.34 16.72
N ILE A 115 12.77 -2.04 15.63
CA ILE A 115 12.98 -1.42 14.31
C ILE A 115 11.71 -0.76 13.79
N SER A 116 10.56 -1.44 13.87
CA SER A 116 9.27 -0.89 13.45
C SER A 116 8.89 0.38 14.23
N LYS A 117 9.27 0.44 15.51
CA LYS A 117 9.03 1.60 16.38
C LYS A 117 10.03 2.75 16.17
N GLY A 118 11.07 2.55 15.36
CA GLY A 118 12.16 3.50 15.16
C GLY A 118 13.13 3.58 16.35
N GLU A 119 13.06 2.65 17.30
CA GLU A 119 14.00 2.55 18.42
C GLU A 119 15.37 2.05 17.97
N HIS A 120 15.40 1.30 16.85
CA HIS A 120 16.61 0.82 16.21
C HIS A 120 16.50 1.04 14.69
N VAL A 121 17.46 1.74 14.08
CA VAL A 121 17.42 2.03 12.64
C VAL A 121 18.49 1.22 11.92
N PRO A 122 18.12 0.20 11.11
CA PRO A 122 19.07 -0.41 10.21
C PRO A 122 19.47 0.62 9.16
N LEU A 123 20.74 1.01 9.15
CA LEU A 123 21.30 1.96 8.19
C LEU A 123 21.44 1.36 6.77
N THR A 124 21.45 0.02 6.67
CA THR A 124 21.69 -0.70 5.41
C THR A 124 20.69 -1.82 5.20
N LEU A 125 20.48 -2.19 3.93
CA LEU A 125 19.64 -3.33 3.55
C LEU A 125 20.21 -4.65 4.10
N SER A 126 21.53 -4.79 4.12
CA SER A 126 22.21 -5.95 4.71
C SER A 126 21.89 -6.10 6.20
N GLY A 127 21.94 -5.00 6.97
CA GLY A 127 21.55 -5.02 8.39
C GLY A 127 20.08 -5.42 8.60
N ALA A 128 19.17 -4.89 7.79
CA ALA A 128 17.76 -5.30 7.84
C ALA A 128 17.57 -6.78 7.48
N ASN A 129 18.24 -7.27 6.45
CA ASN A 129 18.18 -8.68 6.05
C ASN A 129 18.81 -9.61 7.08
N GLN A 130 19.91 -9.20 7.73
CA GLN A 130 20.52 -9.95 8.81
C GLN A 130 19.54 -10.19 9.97
N VAL A 131 18.76 -9.19 10.36
CA VAL A 131 17.73 -9.35 11.40
C VAL A 131 16.66 -10.36 10.96
N LYS A 132 16.21 -10.30 9.71
CA LYS A 132 15.24 -11.27 9.18
C LYS A 132 15.81 -12.69 9.13
N GLU A 133 17.05 -12.84 8.69
CA GLU A 133 17.76 -14.12 8.63
C GLU A 133 17.97 -14.71 10.02
N GLN A 134 18.29 -13.88 11.02
CA GLN A 134 18.38 -14.31 12.42
C GLN A 134 17.02 -14.82 12.93
N VAL A 135 15.94 -14.08 12.69
CA VAL A 135 14.57 -14.52 13.04
C VAL A 135 14.24 -15.84 12.33
N ASP A 136 14.51 -15.95 11.02
CA ASP A 136 14.24 -17.16 10.25
C ASP A 136 15.07 -18.36 10.71
N ALA A 137 16.35 -18.15 11.05
CA ALA A 137 17.23 -19.19 11.56
C ALA A 137 16.72 -19.73 12.91
N GLU A 138 16.34 -18.85 13.83
CA GLU A 138 15.80 -19.25 15.13
C GLU A 138 14.44 -19.94 15.00
N LEU A 139 13.54 -19.44 14.15
CA LEU A 139 12.26 -20.10 13.83
C LEU A 139 12.45 -21.50 13.25
N ASN A 140 13.41 -21.68 12.33
CA ASN A 140 13.69 -22.98 11.74
C ASN A 140 14.32 -23.95 12.75
N LYS A 141 15.12 -23.47 13.70
CA LYS A 141 15.62 -24.30 14.83
C LYS A 141 14.47 -24.76 15.72
N ALA A 142 13.55 -23.86 16.10
CA ALA A 142 12.37 -24.20 16.87
C ALA A 142 11.45 -25.20 16.14
N LEU A 143 11.28 -25.06 14.83
CA LEU A 143 10.52 -26.01 14.03
C LEU A 143 11.15 -27.41 14.05
N LYS A 144 12.48 -27.50 13.91
CA LYS A 144 13.22 -28.77 14.00
C LYS A 144 13.07 -29.43 15.37
N ARG A 145 13.03 -28.62 16.44
CA ARG A 145 12.76 -29.08 17.82
C ARG A 145 11.29 -29.35 18.10
N LYS A 146 10.39 -29.12 17.14
CA LYS A 146 8.92 -29.24 17.27
C LYS A 146 8.32 -28.34 18.36
N GLU A 147 8.98 -27.23 18.67
CA GLU A 147 8.50 -26.25 19.66
C GLU A 147 7.48 -25.27 19.06
N ILE A 148 7.43 -25.18 17.72
CA ILE A 148 6.51 -24.32 16.98
C ILE A 148 5.87 -25.10 15.82
N CYS A 149 4.58 -24.88 15.58
CA CYS A 149 3.89 -25.49 14.44
C CYS A 149 4.13 -24.68 13.15
N LYS A 150 3.82 -25.27 11.98
CA LYS A 150 4.03 -24.60 10.67
C LYS A 150 3.22 -23.31 10.51
N LEU A 151 2.01 -23.28 11.07
CA LEU A 151 1.12 -22.10 11.00
C LEU A 151 1.66 -20.94 11.83
N ASP A 152 2.04 -21.21 13.09
CA ASP A 152 2.65 -20.22 13.98
C ASP A 152 3.98 -19.70 13.40
N LEU A 153 4.81 -20.59 12.85
CA LEU A 153 6.06 -20.21 12.20
C LEU A 153 5.83 -19.27 11.02
N LYS A 154 4.85 -19.56 10.16
CA LYS A 154 4.49 -18.68 9.04
C LYS A 154 4.05 -17.31 9.56
N PHE A 155 3.20 -17.28 10.58
CA PHE A 155 2.69 -16.05 11.17
C PHE A 155 3.79 -15.17 11.80
N ILE A 156 4.64 -15.74 12.66
CA ILE A 156 5.74 -14.99 13.29
C ILE A 156 6.73 -14.49 12.23
N ARG A 157 7.03 -15.32 11.21
CA ARG A 157 7.91 -14.94 10.11
C ARG A 157 7.37 -13.74 9.33
N GLU A 158 6.10 -13.79 8.93
CA GLU A 158 5.46 -12.71 8.15
C GLU A 158 5.40 -11.41 8.98
N THR A 159 5.01 -11.52 10.25
CA THR A 159 4.93 -10.35 11.14
C THR A 159 6.30 -9.73 11.41
N GLY A 160 7.30 -10.56 11.74
CA GLY A 160 8.66 -10.09 12.01
C GLY A 160 9.30 -9.43 10.80
N ARG A 161 9.09 -9.99 9.59
CA ARG A 161 9.54 -9.37 8.34
C ARG A 161 8.84 -8.03 8.09
N GLY A 162 7.52 -7.97 8.29
CA GLY A 162 6.75 -6.73 8.15
C GLY A 162 7.24 -5.61 9.06
N TYR A 163 7.60 -5.93 10.31
CA TYR A 163 8.19 -4.96 11.24
C TYR A 163 9.53 -4.40 10.75
N VAL A 164 10.42 -5.27 10.28
CA VAL A 164 11.73 -4.84 9.76
C VAL A 164 11.56 -4.02 8.48
N ASP A 165 10.71 -4.47 7.55
CA ASP A 165 10.49 -3.80 6.25
C ASP A 165 9.90 -2.41 6.42
N THR A 166 8.85 -2.29 7.23
CA THR A 166 8.16 -1.03 7.48
C THR A 166 9.07 -0.05 8.24
N GLY A 167 9.76 -0.53 9.28
CA GLY A 167 10.68 0.30 10.07
C GLY A 167 11.87 0.77 9.24
N PHE A 168 12.45 -0.10 8.41
CA PHE A 168 13.56 0.25 7.52
C PHE A 168 13.15 1.32 6.50
N GLY A 169 12.00 1.15 5.83
CA GLY A 169 11.49 2.14 4.88
C GLY A 169 11.29 3.51 5.53
N THR A 170 10.54 3.53 6.65
CA THR A 170 10.23 4.77 7.39
C THR A 170 11.49 5.51 7.85
N ALA A 171 12.51 4.78 8.32
CA ALA A 171 13.71 5.41 8.86
C ALA A 171 14.67 5.96 7.79
N ASN A 172 14.51 5.55 6.52
CA ASN A 172 15.41 5.88 5.42
C ASN A 172 14.77 6.79 4.35
N GLU A 173 13.53 7.21 4.58
CA GLU A 173 12.73 8.00 3.64
C GLU A 173 13.30 9.41 3.41
N ASP A 174 13.63 10.14 4.49
CA ASP A 174 14.18 11.50 4.38
C ASP A 174 15.50 11.54 3.61
N ASP A 175 16.35 10.53 3.82
CA ASP A 175 17.60 10.37 3.09
C ASP A 175 17.36 10.08 1.60
N ALA A 176 16.32 9.30 1.27
CA ALA A 176 15.96 9.05 -0.12
C ALA A 176 15.49 10.35 -0.81
N LEU A 177 14.69 11.16 -0.13
CA LEU A 177 14.28 12.48 -0.62
C LEU A 177 15.49 13.41 -0.80
N ASN A 178 16.47 13.38 0.10
CA ASN A 178 17.71 14.16 -0.05
C ASN A 178 18.50 13.76 -1.31
N VAL A 179 18.56 12.46 -1.62
CA VAL A 179 19.23 11.98 -2.85
C VAL A 179 18.42 12.35 -4.09
N TYR A 180 17.09 12.24 -4.01
CA TYR A 180 16.18 12.67 -5.08
C TYR A 180 16.35 14.17 -5.41
N GLU A 181 16.36 15.06 -4.42
CA GLU A 181 16.60 16.50 -4.61
C GLU A 181 17.92 16.78 -5.34
N LYS A 182 18.99 16.06 -4.97
CA LYS A 182 20.30 16.17 -5.64
C LYS A 182 20.27 15.69 -7.10
N ILE A 183 19.44 14.71 -7.42
CA ILE A 183 19.32 14.15 -8.78
C ILE A 183 18.53 15.11 -9.68
N ILE A 184 17.38 15.57 -9.19
CA ILE A 184 16.45 16.44 -9.92
C ILE A 184 16.96 17.89 -9.97
N GLY A 185 17.64 18.36 -8.92
CA GLY A 185 18.11 19.74 -8.81
C GLY A 185 17.08 20.70 -8.20
N GLU A 186 15.98 20.17 -7.68
CA GLU A 186 14.88 20.93 -7.07
C GLU A 186 14.65 20.48 -5.63
N LYS A 187 14.15 21.39 -4.78
CA LYS A 187 13.84 21.08 -3.38
C LYS A 187 12.45 20.47 -3.24
N VAL A 188 12.31 19.53 -2.31
CA VAL A 188 11.01 19.02 -1.88
C VAL A 188 10.46 19.98 -0.83
N ARG A 189 9.39 20.70 -1.18
CA ARG A 189 8.74 21.73 -0.36
C ARG A 189 8.00 21.14 0.85
N GLU A 190 7.30 20.02 0.65
CA GLU A 190 6.58 19.30 1.71
C GLU A 190 7.18 17.90 1.85
N ARG A 191 7.52 17.48 3.07
CA ARG A 191 7.96 16.11 3.38
C ARG A 191 7.06 15.50 4.42
N ASN A 192 6.78 14.20 4.33
CA ASN A 192 5.89 13.51 5.26
C ASN A 192 4.55 14.24 5.38
N SER A 193 3.93 14.47 4.23
CA SER A 193 2.83 15.44 4.04
C SER A 193 1.60 15.16 4.93
N GLU A 194 0.74 16.16 5.00
CA GLU A 194 -0.54 16.09 5.72
C GLU A 194 -1.39 14.92 5.19
N VAL A 195 -2.09 14.22 6.10
CA VAL A 195 -3.03 13.17 5.68
C VAL A 195 -4.20 13.85 4.99
N ARG A 196 -4.47 13.50 3.74
CA ARG A 196 -5.64 13.96 2.98
C ARG A 196 -6.73 12.91 3.00
N SER A 197 -7.98 13.36 2.95
CA SER A 197 -9.15 12.52 2.73
C SER A 197 -9.84 12.97 1.46
N TRP A 198 -9.96 12.07 0.50
CA TRP A 198 -10.77 12.28 -0.69
C TRP A 198 -12.14 11.65 -0.45
N ASN A 199 -13.11 12.50 -0.15
CA ASN A 199 -14.46 12.11 0.23
C ASN A 199 -15.34 11.97 -1.00
N PHE A 200 -16.07 10.85 -1.07
CA PHE A 200 -17.04 10.53 -2.11
C PHE A 200 -18.43 10.48 -1.50
N PHE A 201 -19.33 11.30 -2.01
CA PHE A 201 -20.65 11.49 -1.41
C PHE A 201 -21.64 10.46 -1.96
N ARG A 202 -22.59 10.05 -1.12
CA ARG A 202 -23.76 9.29 -1.56
C ARG A 202 -24.50 10.12 -2.58
N ASP A 203 -24.90 9.44 -3.61
CA ASP A 203 -25.58 10.07 -4.72
C ASP A 203 -27.10 9.91 -4.58
N ASP A 204 -27.82 10.95 -4.99
CA ASP A 204 -29.29 11.01 -5.03
C ASP A 204 -29.82 10.65 -6.44
N GLY A 205 -28.97 10.13 -7.35
CA GLY A 205 -29.26 9.83 -8.75
C GLY A 205 -28.54 10.70 -9.81
N LYS A 206 -27.34 11.21 -9.52
CA LYS A 206 -26.44 12.04 -10.36
C LYS A 206 -24.98 11.50 -10.34
N ASP A 207 -24.06 12.18 -11.04
CA ASP A 207 -22.65 11.77 -11.01
C ASP A 207 -22.06 11.84 -9.60
N LEU A 208 -21.19 10.88 -9.26
CA LEU A 208 -20.57 10.78 -7.94
C LEU A 208 -19.75 12.04 -7.63
N LYS A 209 -20.27 12.89 -6.73
CA LYS A 209 -19.55 14.08 -6.28
C LYS A 209 -18.39 13.67 -5.39
N SER A 210 -17.24 14.31 -5.57
CA SER A 210 -16.09 14.13 -4.70
C SER A 210 -15.51 15.46 -4.23
N LYS A 211 -14.91 15.45 -3.04
CA LYS A 211 -14.24 16.62 -2.45
C LYS A 211 -13.02 16.15 -1.66
N VAL A 212 -11.92 16.86 -1.78
CA VAL A 212 -10.72 16.60 -0.97
C VAL A 212 -10.75 17.50 0.26
N ASP A 213 -10.67 16.89 1.43
CA ASP A 213 -10.48 17.56 2.71
C ASP A 213 -9.07 17.30 3.24
N ILE A 214 -8.45 18.34 3.81
CA ILE A 214 -7.05 18.32 4.26
C ILE A 214 -7.02 18.21 5.79
N PHE A 215 -6.43 17.13 6.32
CA PHE A 215 -6.25 16.94 7.75
C PHE A 215 -4.82 17.23 8.16
N ARG A 216 -4.61 18.43 8.73
CA ARG A 216 -3.33 18.78 9.36
C ARG A 216 -3.03 17.86 10.52
N ARG A 217 -2.10 16.93 10.31
CA ARG A 217 -1.52 16.14 11.40
C ARG A 217 -0.72 17.11 12.26
N LYS A 218 -1.12 17.33 13.52
CA LYS A 218 -0.24 18.03 14.47
C LYS A 218 1.07 17.25 14.49
N LYS A 219 2.15 17.89 14.05
CA LYS A 219 3.50 17.32 14.06
C LYS A 219 3.71 16.76 15.46
N ARG A 220 3.85 15.44 15.57
CA ARG A 220 4.31 14.85 16.83
C ARG A 220 5.75 15.31 16.94
N ASP A 221 6.02 16.28 17.80
CA ASP A 221 7.39 16.64 18.14
C ASP A 221 8.06 15.36 18.67
N ARG A 222 8.94 14.79 17.86
CA ARG A 222 9.66 13.54 18.16
C ARG A 222 10.71 13.73 19.27
N SER A 223 10.79 14.91 19.89
CA SER A 223 11.96 15.32 20.67
C SER A 223 11.86 15.16 22.18
N ASN A 224 10.79 14.63 22.79
CA ASN A 224 10.77 14.32 24.23
C ASN A 224 9.55 13.46 24.62
N ASP A 225 9.62 12.14 24.43
CA ASP A 225 8.62 11.23 25.00
C ASP A 225 9.34 10.10 25.76
N SER A 226 10.02 10.51 26.84
CA SER A 226 10.35 9.63 27.94
C SER A 226 9.41 9.93 29.11
N SER A 227 8.68 8.89 29.54
CA SER A 227 7.90 8.75 30.77
C SER A 227 6.61 9.59 30.95
N ASP A 228 5.49 8.88 31.04
CA ASP A 228 4.28 9.20 31.83
C ASP A 228 3.76 10.64 31.78
N GLY A 229 3.05 10.97 30.70
CA GLY A 229 2.30 12.22 30.56
C GLY A 229 0.79 11.99 30.55
N VAL A 230 0.15 12.13 31.72
CA VAL A 230 -1.30 12.30 31.90
C VAL A 230 -1.85 13.25 30.84
N ILE A 231 -2.72 12.73 29.96
CA ILE A 231 -3.35 13.48 28.87
C ILE A 231 -4.16 14.64 29.45
N ASN A 232 -3.60 15.84 29.39
CA ASN A 232 -4.30 17.06 29.74
C ASN A 232 -5.40 17.34 28.70
N LYS A 233 -6.65 16.94 29.01
CA LYS A 233 -7.84 16.98 28.14
C LYS A 233 -8.31 18.38 27.71
N LYS A 234 -7.60 19.45 28.02
CA LYS A 234 -8.06 20.83 27.79
C LYS A 234 -7.48 21.39 26.49
N LYS A 235 -8.35 21.54 25.46
CA LYS A 235 -8.11 22.04 24.09
C LYS A 235 -7.90 20.98 22.99
N LYS A 236 -8.78 19.97 22.93
CA LYS A 236 -9.22 19.42 21.63
C LYS A 236 -10.18 20.44 21.02
N SER A 237 -9.71 21.27 20.09
CA SER A 237 -10.59 22.09 19.26
C SER A 237 -11.61 21.18 18.56
N LYS A 238 -12.88 21.49 18.76
CA LYS A 238 -14.06 20.77 18.27
C LYS A 238 -14.21 20.93 16.75
N LEU A 239 -13.34 20.35 15.94
CA LEU A 239 -13.74 19.87 14.61
C LEU A 239 -14.30 18.45 14.78
N ARG A 240 -15.42 18.35 15.51
CA ARG A 240 -16.34 17.24 15.25
C ARG A 240 -17.11 17.71 14.03
N GLU A 241 -16.79 17.15 12.87
CA GLU A 241 -17.65 17.24 11.70
C GLU A 241 -19.08 16.92 12.16
N LYS A 242 -20.04 17.73 11.71
CA LYS A 242 -21.43 17.54 12.11
C LYS A 242 -21.85 16.13 11.64
N PRO A 243 -22.46 15.29 12.50
CA PRO A 243 -22.87 13.93 12.14
C PRO A 243 -23.62 13.85 10.80
N ASP A 244 -24.45 14.86 10.53
CA ASP A 244 -25.25 14.97 9.30
C ASP A 244 -24.40 15.05 8.03
N GLN A 245 -23.21 15.67 8.09
CA GLN A 245 -22.29 15.74 6.94
C GLN A 245 -21.58 14.41 6.70
N MET A 246 -21.23 13.69 7.77
CA MET A 246 -20.61 12.36 7.64
C MET A 246 -21.57 11.34 7.05
N ALA A 247 -22.87 11.44 7.33
CA ALA A 247 -23.90 10.55 6.80
C ALA A 247 -24.00 10.62 5.26
N GLN A 248 -23.68 11.78 4.68
CA GLN A 248 -23.67 11.97 3.22
C GLN A 248 -22.43 11.38 2.56
N ILE A 249 -21.37 11.02 3.30
CA ILE A 249 -20.16 10.43 2.69
C ILE A 249 -20.40 8.92 2.54
N LYS A 250 -20.28 8.41 1.31
CA LYS A 250 -20.36 6.98 1.00
C LYS A 250 -19.06 6.29 1.41
N PHE A 251 -17.93 6.82 0.96
CA PHE A 251 -16.60 6.36 1.33
C PHE A 251 -15.58 7.49 1.20
N CYS A 252 -14.39 7.29 1.74
CA CYS A 252 -13.27 8.18 1.50
C CYS A 252 -11.98 7.41 1.28
N ILE A 253 -11.09 7.99 0.47
CA ILE A 253 -9.73 7.49 0.31
C ILE A 253 -8.82 8.33 1.20
N LEU A 254 -8.00 7.68 2.02
CA LEU A 254 -7.09 8.32 2.95
C LEU A 254 -5.64 8.08 2.54
N GLY A 255 -4.80 9.10 2.58
CA GLY A 255 -3.38 8.88 2.39
C GLY A 255 -2.53 10.11 2.62
N SER A 256 -1.22 9.90 2.55
CA SER A 256 -0.20 10.93 2.67
C SER A 256 0.88 10.61 1.66
N VAL A 257 1.41 11.65 1.01
CA VAL A 257 2.54 11.52 0.10
C VAL A 257 3.85 11.74 0.85
N ASP A 258 4.91 11.11 0.39
CA ASP A 258 6.24 11.22 1.00
C ASP A 258 6.84 12.60 0.77
N GLY A 259 6.57 13.20 -0.41
CA GLY A 259 6.85 14.60 -0.62
C GLY A 259 6.07 15.29 -1.74
N VAL A 260 6.20 16.61 -1.79
CA VAL A 260 5.72 17.46 -2.89
C VAL A 260 6.82 18.44 -3.26
N ARG A 261 7.12 18.54 -4.55
CA ARG A 261 7.96 19.62 -5.10
C ARG A 261 7.17 20.45 -6.10
N ASP A 262 7.76 21.54 -6.54
CA ASP A 262 7.17 22.46 -7.49
C ASP A 262 8.03 22.50 -8.76
N GLU A 263 7.41 22.28 -9.92
CA GLU A 263 8.06 22.20 -11.23
C GLU A 263 7.63 23.40 -12.08
N LEU A 264 8.59 24.15 -12.62
CA LEU A 264 8.32 25.26 -13.52
C LEU A 264 7.99 24.72 -14.93
N CYS A 265 6.83 25.08 -15.45
CA CYS A 265 6.30 24.59 -16.72
C CYS A 265 5.93 25.76 -17.64
N PHE A 266 5.94 25.48 -18.94
CA PHE A 266 5.50 26.42 -19.97
C PHE A 266 4.28 25.85 -20.69
N ALA A 267 3.15 26.57 -20.65
CA ALA A 267 2.00 26.33 -21.49
C ALA A 267 2.11 27.24 -22.71
N SER A 268 2.00 26.66 -23.92
CA SER A 268 1.89 27.50 -25.12
C SER A 268 0.61 28.33 -25.00
N PRO A 269 0.67 29.66 -25.19
CA PRO A 269 -0.52 30.52 -25.11
C PRO A 269 -1.62 29.93 -25.99
N SER A 270 -2.77 29.63 -25.39
CA SER A 270 -3.96 29.24 -26.15
C SER A 270 -4.46 30.50 -26.84
N GLY A 271 -4.14 30.64 -28.13
CA GLY A 271 -4.41 31.85 -28.90
C GLY A 271 -5.87 32.29 -28.77
N ASN A 272 -6.07 33.46 -28.15
CA ASN A 272 -7.14 34.45 -28.34
C ASN A 272 -7.26 35.41 -27.16
N ASP A 273 -6.62 35.15 -26.02
CA ASP A 273 -6.60 36.09 -24.91
C ASP A 273 -5.42 37.06 -25.06
N GLU A 274 -5.74 38.35 -25.25
CA GLU A 274 -4.76 39.46 -25.34
C GLU A 274 -4.08 39.79 -23.99
N ASP A 275 -4.34 38.99 -22.95
CA ASP A 275 -3.66 39.08 -21.68
C ASP A 275 -2.28 38.42 -21.79
N TYR A 276 -1.24 39.24 -21.65
CA TYR A 276 0.18 38.88 -21.68
C TYR A 276 0.60 37.97 -20.50
N ASP A 277 -0.01 36.78 -20.37
CA ASP A 277 0.57 35.71 -19.58
C ASP A 277 1.78 35.16 -20.35
N ASP A 278 2.96 35.19 -19.72
CA ASP A 278 4.21 34.72 -20.32
C ASP A 278 4.24 33.18 -20.50
N GLY A 279 3.13 32.51 -20.14
CA GLY A 279 2.89 31.08 -20.32
C GLY A 279 3.59 30.23 -19.27
N TRP A 280 4.36 30.82 -18.36
CA TRP A 280 5.06 30.11 -17.31
C TRP A 280 4.17 29.94 -16.08
N TYR A 281 4.03 28.70 -15.63
CA TYR A 281 3.31 28.39 -14.39
C TYR A 281 4.08 27.34 -13.59
N VAL A 282 3.84 27.35 -12.28
CA VAL A 282 4.41 26.35 -11.37
C VAL A 282 3.35 25.29 -11.11
N ARG A 283 3.70 24.02 -11.31
CA ARG A 283 2.81 22.91 -10.96
C ARG A 283 3.40 22.06 -9.83
N PRO A 284 2.58 21.58 -8.89
CA PRO A 284 3.05 20.64 -7.89
C PRO A 284 3.32 19.27 -8.53
N VAL A 285 4.36 18.58 -8.07
CA VAL A 285 4.67 17.19 -8.42
C VAL A 285 4.67 16.38 -7.13
N VAL A 286 3.77 15.41 -7.05
CA VAL A 286 3.72 14.47 -5.92
C VAL A 286 4.91 13.51 -6.00
N ILE A 287 5.48 13.15 -4.86
CA ILE A 287 6.60 12.22 -4.76
C ILE A 287 6.18 11.05 -3.85
N GLU A 288 6.33 9.83 -4.38
CA GLU A 288 6.12 8.58 -3.64
C GLU A 288 7.42 7.75 -3.63
N CYS A 289 7.98 7.52 -2.46
CA CYS A 289 9.22 6.78 -2.22
C CYS A 289 8.93 5.32 -1.87
N LYS A 290 9.54 4.40 -2.63
CA LYS A 290 9.45 2.95 -2.39
C LYS A 290 10.83 2.36 -2.09
N HIS A 291 11.06 2.03 -0.82
CA HIS A 291 12.25 1.28 -0.41
C HIS A 291 12.13 -0.19 -0.82
N ARG A 292 12.88 -0.59 -1.84
CA ARG A 292 12.88 -1.96 -2.34
C ARG A 292 13.85 -2.82 -1.56
N MET A 293 13.34 -3.90 -0.99
CA MET A 293 14.15 -4.90 -0.26
C MET A 293 14.91 -5.86 -1.19
N ARG A 294 14.69 -5.74 -2.51
CA ARG A 294 15.34 -6.52 -3.55
C ARG A 294 15.87 -5.56 -4.61
N LEU A 295 16.89 -6.01 -5.33
CA LEU A 295 17.42 -5.28 -6.46
C LEU A 295 16.28 -4.94 -7.44
N ILE A 296 16.25 -3.68 -7.87
CA ILE A 296 15.30 -3.18 -8.86
C ILE A 296 15.65 -3.84 -10.21
N LYS A 297 14.89 -4.88 -10.60
CA LYS A 297 15.13 -5.67 -11.82
C LYS A 297 14.58 -5.03 -13.09
N GLY A 298 13.74 -4.00 -12.97
CA GLY A 298 13.15 -3.26 -14.08
C GLY A 298 12.86 -1.82 -13.66
N ARG A 299 12.78 -0.91 -14.64
CA ARG A 299 12.60 0.53 -14.39
C ARG A 299 11.18 0.88 -14.00
N VAL A 300 10.21 0.21 -14.63
CA VAL A 300 8.79 0.52 -14.45
C VAL A 300 8.34 0.05 -13.06
N PRO A 301 7.83 0.94 -12.21
CA PRO A 301 7.24 0.56 -10.93
C PRO A 301 6.04 -0.38 -11.16
N PRO A 302 5.75 -1.30 -10.25
CA PRO A 302 4.56 -2.14 -10.32
C PRO A 302 3.27 -1.31 -10.46
N LEU A 303 2.29 -1.82 -11.22
CA LEU A 303 1.02 -1.11 -11.47
C LEU A 303 0.30 -0.70 -10.18
N TYR A 304 0.36 -1.51 -9.12
CA TYR A 304 -0.26 -1.15 -7.84
C TYR A 304 0.36 0.09 -7.17
N ASP A 305 1.67 0.32 -7.37
CA ASP A 305 2.34 1.54 -6.90
C ASP A 305 1.93 2.74 -7.77
N GLN A 306 1.77 2.53 -9.09
CA GLN A 306 1.28 3.56 -10.00
C GLN A 306 -0.15 3.99 -9.66
N ILE A 307 -1.06 3.06 -9.40
CA ILE A 307 -2.45 3.37 -8.99
C ILE A 307 -2.48 4.17 -7.70
N GLN A 308 -1.67 3.80 -6.69
CA GLN A 308 -1.55 4.60 -5.46
C GLN A 308 -1.12 6.04 -5.77
N THR A 309 -0.15 6.21 -6.65
CA THR A 309 0.34 7.53 -7.06
C THR A 309 -0.72 8.33 -7.85
N VAL A 310 -1.49 7.69 -8.72
CA VAL A 310 -2.62 8.30 -9.44
C VAL A 310 -3.67 8.83 -8.48
N VAL A 311 -4.00 8.07 -7.42
CA VAL A 311 -4.87 8.55 -6.34
C VAL A 311 -4.33 9.85 -5.74
N TYR A 312 -3.02 9.93 -5.49
CA TYR A 312 -2.41 11.14 -4.96
C TYR A 312 -2.43 12.30 -5.94
N CYS A 313 -2.22 12.07 -7.24
CA CYS A 313 -2.40 13.10 -8.26
C CYS A 313 -3.79 13.76 -8.15
N HIS A 314 -4.86 12.95 -8.06
CA HIS A 314 -6.22 13.48 -7.85
C HIS A 314 -6.39 14.20 -6.50
N MET A 315 -5.84 13.66 -5.40
CA MET A 315 -5.90 14.30 -4.08
C MET A 315 -5.18 15.65 -4.02
N PHE A 316 -4.13 15.82 -4.82
CA PHE A 316 -3.30 17.02 -4.87
C PHE A 316 -3.64 17.94 -6.04
N GLN A 317 -4.65 17.58 -6.85
CA GLN A 317 -5.07 18.32 -8.05
C GLN A 317 -3.88 18.59 -8.97
N THR A 318 -3.06 17.57 -9.19
CA THR A 318 -1.92 17.61 -10.11
C THR A 318 -2.04 16.49 -11.12
N GLU A 319 -1.42 16.69 -12.27
CA GLU A 319 -1.40 15.73 -13.36
C GLU A 319 -0.20 14.78 -13.27
N VAL A 320 0.81 15.11 -12.47
CA VAL A 320 2.11 14.42 -12.49
C VAL A 320 2.63 14.07 -11.11
N ALA A 321 3.34 12.96 -11.04
CA ALA A 321 4.03 12.50 -9.85
C ALA A 321 5.30 11.71 -10.18
N ASP A 322 6.24 11.68 -9.24
CA ASP A 322 7.47 10.90 -9.33
C ASP A 322 7.41 9.72 -8.35
N ILE A 323 7.54 8.50 -8.88
CA ILE A 323 7.78 7.30 -8.06
C ILE A 323 9.29 7.09 -7.94
N VAL A 324 9.79 7.17 -6.72
CA VAL A 324 11.20 7.08 -6.37
C VAL A 324 11.47 5.69 -5.81
N GLN A 325 12.03 4.80 -6.64
CA GLN A 325 12.42 3.45 -6.21
C GLN A 325 13.82 3.48 -5.62
N VAL A 326 13.94 3.15 -4.34
CA VAL A 326 15.18 3.26 -3.57
C VAL A 326 15.72 1.87 -3.28
N TYR A 327 16.98 1.65 -3.61
CA TYR A 327 17.74 0.44 -3.25
C TYR A 327 19.05 0.83 -2.56
N ARG A 328 19.33 0.25 -1.40
CA ARG A 328 20.54 0.55 -0.62
C ARG A 328 21.48 -0.65 -0.63
N THR A 329 22.63 -0.53 -1.28
CA THR A 329 23.70 -1.54 -1.21
C THR A 329 24.54 -1.32 0.03
N GLY A 330 24.92 -2.39 0.74
CA GLY A 330 25.98 -2.29 1.73
C GLY A 330 27.34 -2.10 1.04
N LYS A 331 28.32 -1.52 1.73
CA LYS A 331 29.72 -1.42 1.24
C LYS A 331 30.32 -2.78 0.84
N GLU A 332 29.81 -3.87 1.42
CA GLU A 332 30.23 -5.24 1.08
C GLU A 332 29.67 -5.71 -0.27
N ASP A 333 28.50 -5.21 -0.69
CA ASP A 333 27.85 -5.58 -1.95
C ASP A 333 28.49 -4.87 -3.15
N GLU A 334 29.11 -3.71 -2.94
CA GLU A 334 29.82 -2.95 -3.98
C GLU A 334 30.95 -3.79 -4.60
N LYS A 335 31.70 -4.54 -3.78
CA LYS A 335 32.77 -5.43 -4.24
C LYS A 335 32.28 -6.58 -5.12
N LYS A 336 31.05 -7.06 -4.93
CA LYS A 336 30.47 -8.13 -5.75
C LYS A 336 29.93 -7.61 -7.09
N CYS A 337 29.32 -6.43 -7.10
CA CYS A 337 28.78 -5.85 -8.34
C CYS A 337 29.88 -5.46 -9.34
N ASP A 338 31.03 -4.97 -8.87
CA ASP A 338 32.14 -4.61 -9.76
C ASP A 338 32.82 -5.83 -10.39
N ASN A 339 32.87 -6.97 -9.70
CA ASN A 339 33.38 -8.22 -10.26
C ASN A 339 32.46 -8.83 -11.34
N SER A 340 31.15 -8.61 -11.26
CA SER A 340 30.19 -9.13 -12.25
C SER A 340 30.23 -8.41 -13.62
N LYS A 341 30.94 -7.28 -13.73
CA LYS A 341 31.10 -6.54 -14.99
C LYS A 341 32.29 -7.00 -15.82
N ASN A 342 33.21 -7.79 -15.26
CA ASN A 342 34.40 -8.25 -15.98
C ASN A 342 34.25 -9.64 -16.61
N GLU A 343 33.11 -10.31 -16.46
CA GLU A 343 32.93 -11.69 -16.92
C GLU A 343 31.70 -11.81 -17.84
N LYS A 344 31.80 -11.18 -19.02
CA LYS A 344 31.06 -11.54 -20.26
C LYS A 344 31.55 -10.71 -21.45
N VAL A 345 32.81 -10.93 -21.86
CA VAL A 345 33.22 -10.69 -23.24
C VAL A 345 32.78 -11.94 -24.03
N TYR A 346 31.62 -11.87 -24.67
CA TYR A 346 31.26 -12.84 -25.69
C TYR A 346 32.18 -12.60 -26.90
N LYS A 347 32.93 -13.63 -27.31
CA LYS A 347 33.66 -13.65 -28.57
C LYS A 347 32.63 -13.73 -29.71
N GLU A 348 32.48 -12.64 -30.46
CA GLU A 348 31.78 -12.66 -31.74
C GLU A 348 32.63 -13.36 -32.80
N GLY A 349 32.04 -14.36 -33.45
CA GLY A 349 32.52 -14.97 -34.68
C GLY A 349 32.22 -14.06 -35.87
N SER A 350 33.18 -14.02 -36.79
CA SER A 350 33.21 -13.23 -38.02
C SER A 350 32.03 -13.45 -38.95
N HIS A 351 31.52 -12.37 -39.57
CA HIS A 351 31.27 -12.33 -41.02
C HIS A 351 31.27 -10.88 -41.55
N THR A 352 32.17 -10.67 -42.53
CA THR A 352 32.17 -9.74 -43.68
C THR A 352 31.35 -8.45 -43.61
N GLY A 353 32.07 -7.33 -43.67
CA GLY A 353 31.52 -5.98 -43.60
C GLY A 353 30.95 -5.42 -44.90
N VAL A 354 30.28 -4.28 -44.74
CA VAL A 354 30.08 -3.23 -45.74
C VAL A 354 30.10 -1.90 -44.97
N ASN A 355 30.99 -0.99 -45.36
CA ASN A 355 30.97 0.42 -44.93
C ASN A 355 29.76 1.14 -45.53
N CYS A 356 29.09 2.02 -44.78
CA CYS A 356 28.58 3.28 -45.33
C CYS A 356 28.25 4.33 -44.26
N LEU A 357 28.55 5.58 -44.63
CA LEU A 357 28.41 6.83 -43.92
C LEU A 357 26.95 7.35 -43.87
N VAL A 358 26.65 8.05 -42.78
CA VAL A 358 25.92 9.34 -42.65
C VAL A 358 24.99 9.77 -43.81
N ASN A 359 23.66 9.73 -43.61
CA ASN A 359 22.73 10.88 -43.63
C ASN A 359 21.24 10.45 -43.68
N ASN A 360 20.40 11.31 -43.07
CA ASN A 360 18.94 11.46 -43.10
C ASN A 360 18.09 10.53 -43.99
N THR A 361 16.94 10.08 -43.49
CA THR A 361 15.57 10.50 -43.90
C THR A 361 14.54 9.52 -43.30
N VAL A 362 13.44 10.05 -42.77
CA VAL A 362 12.28 9.30 -42.26
C VAL A 362 11.51 8.69 -43.43
N SER A 363 11.33 7.37 -43.42
CA SER A 363 10.35 6.67 -44.24
C SER A 363 9.63 5.63 -43.40
N ILE A 364 8.30 5.77 -43.36
CA ILE A 364 7.34 4.89 -42.69
C ILE A 364 7.25 3.56 -43.45
N PRO A 365 7.27 2.39 -42.78
CA PRO A 365 6.67 1.19 -43.34
C PRO A 365 5.43 0.75 -42.57
N SER A 366 4.46 0.36 -43.38
CA SER A 366 3.14 -0.19 -43.10
C SER A 366 3.14 -1.52 -42.34
N LYS A 367 2.10 -1.67 -41.51
CA LYS A 367 1.65 -2.83 -40.73
C LYS A 367 1.91 -4.21 -41.33
N LYS A 368 2.39 -5.14 -40.49
CA LYS A 368 1.92 -6.54 -40.44
C LYS A 368 1.81 -7.00 -38.98
N HIS A 369 0.70 -7.65 -38.68
CA HIS A 369 0.33 -8.24 -37.39
C HIS A 369 1.18 -9.46 -37.03
N SER A 370 1.69 -9.51 -35.80
CA SER A 370 1.93 -10.75 -35.06
C SER A 370 1.73 -10.48 -33.56
N ASN A 371 1.06 -11.42 -32.88
CA ASN A 371 0.79 -11.39 -31.46
C ASN A 371 2.09 -11.67 -30.69
N ASP A 372 2.63 -10.68 -29.98
CA ASP A 372 3.73 -10.85 -29.03
C ASP A 372 3.55 -9.86 -27.86
N GLU A 373 3.11 -10.37 -26.70
CA GLU A 373 2.98 -9.60 -25.45
C GLU A 373 4.32 -9.05 -24.94
N THR A 374 5.44 -9.62 -25.39
CA THR A 374 6.81 -9.15 -25.11
C THR A 374 7.17 -7.86 -25.83
N PHE A 375 6.46 -7.50 -26.91
CA PHE A 375 6.71 -6.26 -27.65
C PHE A 375 6.21 -5.03 -26.89
N ILE A 376 5.10 -5.17 -26.15
CA ILE A 376 4.45 -4.08 -25.42
C ILE A 376 5.34 -3.58 -24.27
N GLU A 377 5.96 -4.46 -23.47
CA GLU A 377 6.87 -4.01 -22.40
C GLU A 377 8.08 -3.22 -22.93
N SER A 378 8.57 -3.58 -24.13
CA SER A 378 9.70 -2.90 -24.76
C SER A 378 9.35 -1.50 -25.28
N GLU A 379 8.15 -1.33 -25.84
CA GLU A 379 7.70 -0.07 -26.42
C GLU A 379 7.19 0.92 -25.35
N ILE A 380 6.55 0.41 -24.28
CA ILE A 380 6.19 1.19 -23.09
C ILE A 380 7.46 1.73 -22.40
N SER A 381 8.52 0.91 -22.29
CA SER A 381 9.80 1.35 -21.70
C SER A 381 10.53 2.41 -22.53
N LEU A 382 10.24 2.54 -23.83
CA LEU A 382 10.91 3.47 -24.75
C LEU A 382 10.22 4.85 -24.84
N ARG A 383 8.93 4.95 -24.48
CA ARG A 383 8.12 6.18 -24.69
C ARG A 383 7.81 7.00 -23.44
N CYS A 384 7.99 6.47 -22.24
CA CYS A 384 8.06 7.32 -21.06
C CYS A 384 9.24 8.29 -21.25
N LYS A 385 8.98 9.60 -21.36
CA LYS A 385 9.99 10.67 -21.31
C LYS A 385 10.62 10.72 -19.92
N SER A 386 11.30 9.65 -19.52
CA SER A 386 11.96 9.57 -18.24
C SER A 386 13.23 10.41 -18.33
N VAL A 387 13.40 11.29 -17.34
CA VAL A 387 14.64 12.00 -17.10
C VAL A 387 15.60 10.96 -16.50
N HIS A 388 16.23 10.20 -17.39
CA HIS A 388 17.02 9.04 -17.01
C HIS A 388 18.36 9.48 -16.41
N LYS A 389 18.51 9.35 -15.10
CA LYS A 389 19.78 9.60 -14.42
C LYS A 389 19.99 8.58 -13.30
N MET A 390 20.45 7.38 -13.65
CA MET A 390 21.02 6.47 -12.65
C MET A 390 22.35 7.05 -12.18
N LYS A 391 22.32 7.81 -11.08
CA LYS A 391 23.51 8.23 -10.36
C LYS A 391 23.70 7.34 -9.15
N LYS A 392 24.80 6.60 -9.11
CA LYS A 392 25.30 6.07 -7.85
C LYS A 392 25.71 7.26 -6.98
N SER A 393 25.06 7.42 -5.82
CA SER A 393 25.55 8.33 -4.80
C SER A 393 26.78 7.73 -4.12
N HIS A 394 27.63 8.56 -3.51
CA HIS A 394 28.79 8.11 -2.74
C HIS A 394 28.42 7.24 -1.51
N ASP A 395 27.13 7.14 -1.18
CA ASP A 395 26.65 6.51 0.05
C ASP A 395 26.01 5.12 -0.17
N GLY A 396 26.23 4.50 -1.35
CA GLY A 396 25.66 3.18 -1.65
C GLY A 396 24.13 3.19 -1.85
N VAL A 397 23.52 4.37 -2.01
CA VAL A 397 22.10 4.52 -2.33
C VAL A 397 21.94 4.63 -3.85
N GLN A 398 21.21 3.68 -4.41
CA GLN A 398 20.73 3.68 -5.79
C GLN A 398 19.27 4.10 -5.80
N ILE A 399 18.96 5.13 -6.58
CA ILE A 399 17.58 5.58 -6.80
C ILE A 399 17.27 5.51 -8.29
N ASP A 400 16.06 5.04 -8.60
CA ASP A 400 15.44 5.14 -9.91
C ASP A 400 14.16 5.96 -9.78
N VAL A 401 13.97 6.93 -10.68
CA VAL A 401 12.83 7.85 -10.64
C VAL A 401 11.99 7.63 -11.89
N THR A 402 10.72 7.28 -11.69
CA THR A 402 9.75 7.14 -12.78
C THR A 402 8.67 8.21 -12.66
N ARG A 403 8.51 9.02 -13.71
CA ARG A 403 7.41 9.97 -13.83
C ARG A 403 6.13 9.23 -14.20
N VAL A 404 5.07 9.46 -13.44
CA VAL A 404 3.69 9.04 -13.73
C VAL A 404 2.89 10.29 -14.10
N SER A 405 2.09 10.21 -15.16
CA SER A 405 1.20 11.28 -15.61
C SER A 405 -0.22 10.76 -15.76
N LEU A 406 -1.22 11.54 -15.33
CA LEU A 406 -2.62 11.23 -15.57
C LEU A 406 -2.96 11.21 -17.06
N ASN A 407 -2.27 12.04 -17.84
CA ASN A 407 -2.50 12.25 -19.27
C ASN A 407 -1.44 11.56 -20.14
N ASP A 408 -0.82 10.48 -19.65
CA ASP A 408 0.12 9.70 -20.46
C ASP A 408 -0.62 8.96 -21.59
N ASP A 409 -0.14 9.10 -22.84
CA ASP A 409 -0.80 8.55 -24.03
C ASP A 409 -0.95 7.01 -24.00
N VAL A 410 -0.03 6.34 -23.31
CA VAL A 410 0.08 4.87 -23.27
C VAL A 410 -0.78 4.32 -22.13
N MET A 411 -0.55 4.84 -20.92
CA MET A 411 -1.19 4.31 -19.71
C MET A 411 -2.55 4.93 -19.43
N GLN A 412 -2.81 6.14 -19.95
CA GLN A 412 -4.09 6.87 -19.83
C GLN A 412 -4.66 6.83 -18.42
N HIS A 413 -3.80 7.07 -17.41
CA HIS A 413 -4.12 6.82 -16.01
C HIS A 413 -5.37 7.58 -15.53
N GLY A 414 -5.54 8.83 -15.96
CA GLY A 414 -6.72 9.65 -15.62
C GLY A 414 -8.00 9.07 -16.20
N GLU A 415 -7.98 8.66 -17.47
CA GLU A 415 -9.14 8.01 -18.10
C GLU A 415 -9.46 6.66 -17.46
N ASN A 416 -8.45 5.82 -17.27
CA ASN A 416 -8.59 4.50 -16.66
C ASN A 416 -9.01 4.56 -15.18
N TRP A 417 -8.66 5.63 -14.47
CA TRP A 417 -9.20 5.90 -13.13
C TRP A 417 -10.72 5.96 -13.17
N HIS A 418 -11.29 6.79 -14.06
CA HIS A 418 -12.74 6.99 -14.17
C HIS A 418 -13.46 5.80 -14.80
N LYS A 419 -12.85 5.14 -15.79
CA LYS A 419 -13.48 4.03 -16.52
C LYS A 419 -13.42 2.68 -15.80
N VAL A 420 -12.39 2.46 -14.98
CA VAL A 420 -12.11 1.13 -14.43
C VAL A 420 -11.94 1.14 -12.92
N VAL A 421 -11.03 1.96 -12.38
CA VAL A 421 -10.65 1.90 -10.96
C VAL A 421 -11.79 2.38 -10.07
N LEU A 422 -12.35 3.56 -10.35
CA LEU A 422 -13.41 4.16 -9.54
C LEU A 422 -14.71 3.32 -9.53
N PRO A 423 -15.24 2.83 -10.68
CA PRO A 423 -16.41 1.95 -10.66
C PRO A 423 -16.20 0.65 -9.85
N ARG A 424 -15.02 0.04 -9.93
CA ARG A 424 -14.69 -1.15 -9.10
C ARG A 424 -14.61 -0.79 -7.63
N LEU A 425 -14.09 0.38 -7.29
CA LEU A 425 -14.01 0.86 -5.91
C LEU A 425 -15.41 1.10 -5.33
N GLU A 426 -16.32 1.70 -6.10
CA GLU A 426 -17.72 1.87 -5.71
C GLU A 426 -18.42 0.52 -5.48
N SER A 427 -18.26 -0.42 -6.43
CA SER A 427 -18.79 -1.78 -6.29
C SER A 427 -18.23 -2.49 -5.04
N PHE A 428 -16.94 -2.34 -4.74
CA PHE A 428 -16.32 -2.86 -3.53
C PHE A 428 -16.93 -2.24 -2.26
N VAL A 429 -17.17 -0.93 -2.25
CA VAL A 429 -17.81 -0.23 -1.12
C VAL A 429 -19.23 -0.74 -0.90
N ASP A 430 -19.98 -0.94 -1.98
CA ASP A 430 -21.36 -1.45 -1.91
C ASP A 430 -21.40 -2.89 -1.37
N ALA A 431 -20.48 -3.76 -1.79
CA ALA A 431 -20.30 -5.09 -1.24
C ALA A 431 -20.00 -5.07 0.27
N VAL A 432 -19.11 -4.18 0.73
CA VAL A 432 -18.82 -4.03 2.16
C VAL A 432 -20.06 -3.60 2.94
N HIS A 433 -20.83 -2.65 2.42
CA HIS A 433 -22.06 -2.18 3.05
C HIS A 433 -23.16 -3.25 3.06
N SER A 434 -23.31 -4.01 1.98
CA SER A 434 -24.20 -5.17 1.88
C SER A 434 -23.88 -6.21 2.96
N LEU A 435 -22.62 -6.61 3.10
CA LEU A 435 -22.17 -7.55 4.14
C LEU A 435 -22.32 -7.00 5.56
N ARG A 436 -22.24 -5.68 5.78
CA ARG A 436 -22.55 -5.10 7.09
C ARG A 436 -24.02 -5.27 7.46
N LEU A 437 -24.93 -5.18 6.49
CA LEU A 437 -26.37 -5.34 6.71
C LEU A 437 -26.76 -6.80 6.95
N ASP A 438 -26.12 -7.75 6.27
CA ASP A 438 -26.44 -9.19 6.36
C ASP A 438 -25.61 -9.90 7.45
N ASN A 439 -26.24 -10.16 8.60
CA ASN A 439 -25.60 -10.87 9.70
C ASN A 439 -25.30 -12.34 9.39
N VAL A 440 -26.09 -13.02 8.55
CA VAL A 440 -25.90 -14.43 8.20
C VAL A 440 -24.68 -14.56 7.30
N ARG A 441 -24.60 -13.80 6.20
CA ARG A 441 -23.45 -13.80 5.28
C ARG A 441 -22.17 -13.40 5.99
N ARG A 442 -22.21 -12.33 6.78
CA ARG A 442 -21.03 -11.85 7.52
C ARG A 442 -20.50 -12.88 8.51
N ARG A 443 -21.39 -13.57 9.25
CA ARG A 443 -20.99 -14.65 10.16
C ARG A 443 -20.48 -15.87 9.42
N ARG A 444 -21.07 -16.23 8.28
CA ARG A 444 -20.58 -17.31 7.42
C ARG A 444 -19.17 -17.02 6.91
N LEU A 445 -18.89 -15.79 6.49
CA LEU A 445 -17.55 -15.35 6.09
C LEU A 445 -16.57 -15.39 7.26
N LEU A 446 -16.99 -14.92 8.44
CA LEU A 446 -16.19 -14.98 9.67
C LEU A 446 -15.81 -16.42 10.05
N LEU A 447 -16.78 -17.34 10.00
CA LEU A 447 -16.58 -18.75 10.29
C LEU A 447 -15.65 -19.40 9.27
N ALA A 448 -15.88 -19.18 7.97
CA ALA A 448 -15.04 -19.72 6.90
C ALA A 448 -13.57 -19.33 7.08
N LEU A 449 -13.30 -18.06 7.43
CA LEU A 449 -11.93 -17.61 7.72
C LEU A 449 -11.37 -18.22 9.01
N ALA A 450 -12.20 -18.41 10.05
CA ALA A 450 -11.76 -19.05 11.29
C ALA A 450 -11.42 -20.55 11.10
N THR A 451 -12.03 -21.21 10.11
CA THR A 451 -11.79 -22.62 9.78
C THR A 451 -10.82 -22.82 8.61
N ASP A 452 -10.16 -21.76 8.12
CA ASP A 452 -9.28 -21.75 6.93
C ASP A 452 -9.97 -22.25 5.64
N ASP A 453 -11.30 -22.15 5.55
CA ASP A 453 -12.09 -22.45 4.36
C ASP A 453 -12.07 -21.25 3.39
N LYS A 454 -10.97 -21.18 2.62
CA LYS A 454 -10.71 -20.09 1.68
C LYS A 454 -11.67 -20.08 0.50
N GLU A 455 -12.18 -21.24 0.10
CA GLU A 455 -13.06 -21.35 -1.06
C GLU A 455 -14.43 -20.74 -0.74
N THR A 456 -15.04 -21.13 0.39
CA THR A 456 -16.27 -20.50 0.87
C THR A 456 -16.06 -19.01 1.11
N ALA A 457 -14.95 -18.61 1.72
CA ALA A 457 -14.67 -17.20 1.98
C ALA A 457 -14.56 -16.38 0.67
N ARG A 458 -13.93 -16.92 -0.37
CA ARG A 458 -13.85 -16.30 -1.70
C ARG A 458 -15.22 -16.26 -2.39
N GLY A 459 -15.97 -17.35 -2.36
CA GLY A 459 -17.30 -17.44 -2.96
C GLY A 459 -18.24 -16.36 -2.43
N ILE A 460 -18.28 -16.17 -1.12
CA ILE A 460 -19.12 -15.12 -0.49
C ILE A 460 -18.75 -13.72 -1.00
N ILE A 461 -17.46 -13.43 -1.18
CA ILE A 461 -17.02 -12.09 -1.62
C ILE A 461 -17.26 -11.88 -3.11
N VAL A 462 -17.08 -12.93 -3.92
CA VAL A 462 -17.37 -12.89 -5.34
C VAL A 462 -18.86 -12.69 -5.61
N GLU A 463 -19.73 -13.29 -4.81
CA GLU A 463 -21.18 -13.04 -4.87
C GLU A 463 -21.54 -11.55 -4.67
N GLU A 464 -20.75 -10.81 -3.88
CA GLU A 464 -20.96 -9.37 -3.65
C GLU A 464 -20.21 -8.49 -4.68
N CYS A 465 -19.12 -9.00 -5.27
CA CYS A 465 -18.24 -8.28 -6.19
C CYS A 465 -17.93 -9.15 -7.42
N LEU A 466 -18.86 -9.26 -8.36
CA LEU A 466 -18.75 -10.18 -9.51
C LEU A 466 -17.48 -9.97 -10.36
N TRP A 467 -16.99 -8.73 -10.48
CA TRP A 467 -15.77 -8.43 -11.24
C TRP A 467 -14.50 -9.08 -10.64
N LEU A 468 -14.54 -9.57 -9.39
CA LEU A 468 -13.43 -10.33 -8.80
C LEU A 468 -13.24 -11.70 -9.45
N ILE A 469 -14.25 -12.25 -10.12
CA ILE A 469 -14.13 -13.52 -10.86
C ILE A 469 -13.02 -13.40 -11.91
N ASP A 470 -13.02 -12.30 -12.67
CA ASP A 470 -12.02 -12.04 -13.69
C ASP A 470 -10.63 -11.86 -13.06
N CYS A 471 -10.56 -11.18 -11.91
CA CYS A 471 -9.30 -11.01 -11.19
C CYS A 471 -8.74 -12.35 -10.71
N TYR A 472 -9.54 -13.21 -10.08
CA TYR A 472 -9.07 -14.51 -9.63
C TYR A 472 -8.64 -15.40 -10.80
N SER A 473 -9.41 -15.42 -11.88
CA SER A 473 -9.08 -16.17 -13.09
C SER A 473 -7.75 -15.73 -13.72
N ASN A 474 -7.56 -14.41 -13.90
CA ASN A 474 -6.37 -13.85 -14.54
C ASN A 474 -5.06 -14.13 -13.76
N PHE A 475 -5.14 -14.40 -12.46
CA PHE A 475 -3.97 -14.69 -11.63
C PHE A 475 -3.86 -16.18 -11.22
N GLY A 476 -4.62 -17.06 -11.86
CA GLY A 476 -4.54 -18.52 -11.62
C GLY A 476 -5.15 -18.96 -10.28
N TYR A 477 -6.10 -18.19 -9.76
CA TYR A 477 -6.84 -18.47 -8.53
C TYR A 477 -8.31 -18.82 -8.81
N GLY A 478 -8.60 -19.39 -9.98
CA GLY A 478 -9.96 -19.69 -10.44
C GLY A 478 -10.80 -20.40 -9.39
N ILE A 479 -12.08 -20.05 -9.36
CA ILE A 479 -13.13 -20.71 -8.58
C ILE A 479 -13.71 -21.76 -9.53
N GLU A 480 -13.72 -23.03 -9.12
CA GLU A 480 -14.30 -24.14 -9.90
C GLU A 480 -15.83 -24.06 -9.96
#